data_AF-A0A1Q7QPL7-F1
#
_entry.id   AF-A0A1Q7QPL7-F1
#
_cell.length_a   1.000
_cell.length_b   1.000
_cell.length_c   1.000
_cell.angle_alpha   90.00
_cell.angle_beta   90.00
_cell.angle_gamma   90.00
#
_symmetry.space_group_name_H-M   'P 1'
#
loop_
_entity.id
_entity.type
_entity.pdbx_description
1 polymer ?
#
loop_
_entity_poly.entity_id
_entity_poly.type
_entity_poly.pdbx_seq_one_letter_code
_entity_poly.pdbx_strand_id
1 'polypeptide(L)'
;MAGQGQPFVEVPWFWSDQYDLNLQYAGAGLPWDETVVRGDLARAPFTVFYLSAGRMIAAAGVNDHHTVARARRLMEAHKEVTRQQLADPMFDLRRALA
;
A
#
# COMPACT_ATOMS: atom_id res chain seq x y z
N MET A 1 19.20 18.92 -6.54
CA MET A 1 20.36 19.61 -7.14
C MET A 1 21.07 20.43 -6.07
N ALA A 2 22.07 19.83 -5.40
CA ALA A 2 22.89 20.45 -4.34
C ALA A 2 24.25 19.73 -4.17
N GLY A 3 24.72 19.01 -5.20
CA GLY A 3 25.95 18.19 -5.14
C GLY A 3 25.83 16.89 -4.32
N GLN A 4 24.77 16.69 -3.55
CA GLN A 4 24.52 15.44 -2.84
C GLN A 4 23.86 14.41 -3.77
N GLY A 5 24.61 13.37 -4.14
CA GLY A 5 24.17 12.28 -5.03
C GLY A 5 23.28 11.25 -4.35
N GLN A 6 22.30 11.67 -3.54
CA GLN A 6 21.37 10.72 -2.93
C GLN A 6 20.36 10.21 -3.98
N PRO A 7 20.16 8.89 -4.10
CA PRO A 7 19.18 8.32 -5.01
C PRO A 7 17.76 8.68 -4.55
N PHE A 8 16.89 8.99 -5.51
CA PHE A 8 15.47 9.16 -5.26
C PHE A 8 14.81 7.78 -5.11
N VAL A 9 14.40 7.44 -3.90
CA VAL A 9 13.83 6.12 -3.54
C VAL A 9 12.40 6.21 -3.01
N GLU A 10 11.76 7.37 -3.14
CA GLU A 10 10.41 7.57 -2.63
C GLU A 10 9.39 6.76 -3.43
N VAL A 11 8.48 6.12 -2.71
CA VAL A 11 7.36 5.41 -3.31
C VAL A 11 6.33 6.45 -3.78
N PRO A 12 5.96 6.48 -5.08
CA PRO A 12 5.00 7.46 -5.59
C PRO A 12 3.65 7.28 -4.88
N TRP A 13 2.99 8.39 -4.58
CA TRP A 13 1.73 8.39 -3.86
C TRP A 13 0.85 9.55 -4.30
N PHE A 14 -0.45 9.31 -4.34
CA PHE A 14 -1.45 10.34 -4.57
C PHE A 14 -2.73 10.04 -3.79
N TRP A 15 -3.61 11.03 -3.73
CA TRP A 15 -4.94 10.90 -3.15
C TRP A 15 -5.96 11.66 -4.00
N SER A 16 -7.23 11.33 -3.82
CA SER A 16 -8.36 12.03 -4.40
C SER A 16 -9.53 11.99 -3.43
N ASP A 17 -10.21 13.12 -3.26
CA ASP A 17 -11.51 13.15 -2.61
C ASP A 17 -12.61 13.10 -3.67
N GLN A 18 -13.58 12.22 -3.48
CA GLN A 18 -14.76 12.06 -4.33
C GLN A 18 -15.98 11.90 -3.44
N TYR A 19 -16.77 12.97 -3.29
CA TYR A 19 -17.87 13.03 -2.34
C TYR A 19 -17.38 12.65 -0.92
N ASP A 20 -18.01 11.67 -0.27
CA ASP A 20 -17.67 11.17 1.07
C ASP A 20 -16.55 10.10 1.06
N LEU A 21 -15.87 9.92 -0.07
CA LEU A 21 -14.79 8.94 -0.24
C LEU A 21 -13.44 9.63 -0.39
N ASN A 22 -12.52 9.32 0.52
CA ASN A 22 -11.09 9.62 0.40
C ASN A 22 -10.38 8.39 -0.20
N LEU A 23 -9.88 8.54 -1.42
CA LEU A 23 -9.08 7.55 -2.12
C LEU A 23 -7.60 7.86 -1.93
N GLN A 24 -6.81 6.86 -1.58
CA GLN A 24 -5.36 6.99 -1.54
C GLN A 24 -4.70 5.85 -2.29
N TYR A 25 -3.63 6.15 -3.01
CA TYR A 25 -2.89 5.16 -3.77
C TYR A 25 -1.38 5.35 -3.55
N ALA A 26 -0.70 4.28 -3.14
CA ALA A 26 0.75 4.24 -2.99
C ALA A 26 1.33 3.18 -3.93
N GLY A 27 2.51 3.46 -4.50
CA GLY A 27 3.17 2.58 -5.45
C GLY A 27 2.89 2.96 -6.90
N ALA A 28 3.62 2.33 -7.80
CA ALA A 28 3.42 2.42 -9.23
C ALA A 28 3.85 1.07 -9.80
N GLY A 29 2.94 0.11 -9.76
CA GLY A 29 3.24 -1.28 -10.08
C GLY A 29 2.28 -1.78 -11.14
N LEU A 30 2.73 -1.82 -12.38
CA LEU A 30 2.10 -2.53 -13.49
C LEU A 30 3.20 -3.33 -14.22
N PRO A 31 2.94 -4.58 -14.63
CA PRO A 31 1.76 -5.36 -14.31
C PRO A 31 1.77 -5.88 -12.85
N TRP A 32 0.59 -6.11 -12.29
CA TRP A 32 0.39 -6.97 -11.12
C TRP A 32 -0.21 -8.31 -11.58
N ASP A 33 0.04 -9.39 -10.85
CA ASP A 33 -0.54 -10.71 -11.11
C ASP A 33 -1.60 -11.09 -10.09
N GLU A 34 -1.62 -10.44 -8.92
CA GLU A 34 -2.55 -10.72 -7.84
C GLU A 34 -3.02 -9.44 -7.14
N THR A 35 -4.25 -9.47 -6.64
CA THR A 35 -4.76 -8.49 -5.68
C THR A 35 -5.20 -9.14 -4.39
N VAL A 36 -5.00 -8.43 -3.27
CA VAL A 36 -5.40 -8.85 -1.93
C VAL A 36 -6.25 -7.76 -1.30
N VAL A 37 -7.44 -8.12 -0.84
CA VAL A 37 -8.35 -7.18 -0.17
C VAL A 37 -8.21 -7.32 1.34
N ARG A 38 -8.10 -6.19 2.04
CA ARG A 38 -8.27 -6.07 3.49
C ARG A 38 -9.52 -5.25 3.77
N GLY A 39 -10.48 -5.85 4.47
CA GLY A 39 -11.81 -5.29 4.67
C GLY A 39 -12.81 -5.87 3.67
N ASP A 40 -13.82 -5.08 3.31
CA ASP A 40 -14.92 -5.49 2.43
C ASP A 40 -15.06 -4.49 1.27
N LEU A 41 -15.00 -4.95 0.02
CA LEU A 41 -15.16 -4.08 -1.16
C LEU A 41 -16.56 -3.45 -1.24
N ALA A 42 -17.57 -4.06 -0.62
CA ALA A 42 -18.92 -3.51 -0.58
C ALA A 42 -19.07 -2.38 0.47
N ARG A 43 -18.08 -2.21 1.37
CA ARG A 43 -18.19 -1.28 2.50
C ARG A 43 -16.84 -0.70 2.91
N ALA A 44 -16.71 0.62 2.75
CA ALA A 44 -15.59 1.37 3.31
C ALA A 44 -15.57 1.30 4.86
N PRO A 45 -14.39 1.32 5.50
CA PRO A 45 -13.06 1.42 4.88
C PRO A 45 -12.53 0.07 4.37
N PHE A 46 -11.79 0.09 3.26
CA PHE A 46 -11.05 -1.09 2.77
C PHE A 46 -9.78 -0.67 2.03
N THR A 47 -8.84 -1.62 1.90
CA THR A 47 -7.62 -1.46 1.09
C THR A 47 -7.43 -2.65 0.17
N VAL A 48 -7.04 -2.38 -1.08
CA VAL A 48 -6.60 -3.36 -2.07
C VAL A 48 -5.09 -3.25 -2.24
N PHE A 49 -4.38 -4.36 -2.00
CA PHE A 49 -2.95 -4.48 -2.28
C PHE A 49 -2.74 -5.16 -3.63
N TYR A 50 -1.76 -4.68 -4.38
CA TYR A 50 -1.36 -5.24 -5.67
C TYR A 50 -0.02 -5.93 -5.51
N LEU A 51 0.06 -7.18 -5.97
CA LEU A 51 1.25 -8.00 -5.87
C LEU A 51 1.77 -8.36 -7.27
N SER A 52 3.08 -8.50 -7.36
CA SER A 52 3.76 -9.16 -8.49
C SER A 52 4.75 -10.17 -7.93
N ALA A 53 4.64 -11.41 -8.37
CA ALA A 53 5.45 -12.54 -7.89
C ALA A 53 5.47 -12.65 -6.35
N GLY A 54 4.32 -12.41 -5.71
CA GLY A 54 4.16 -12.46 -4.24
C GLY A 54 4.67 -11.23 -3.49
N ARG A 55 5.24 -10.23 -4.15
CA ARG A 55 5.72 -8.99 -3.54
C ARG A 55 4.69 -7.86 -3.72
N MET A 56 4.41 -7.12 -2.66
CA MET A 56 3.56 -5.93 -2.71
C MET A 56 4.23 -4.81 -3.52
N ILE A 57 3.55 -4.33 -4.56
CA ILE A 57 4.03 -3.27 -5.46
C ILE A 57 3.18 -2.00 -5.43
N ALA A 58 1.94 -2.09 -4.94
CA ALA A 58 1.06 -0.94 -4.73
C ALA A 58 -0.04 -1.24 -3.71
N ALA A 59 -0.69 -0.18 -3.21
CA ALA A 59 -1.86 -0.26 -2.35
C ALA A 59 -2.85 0.88 -2.66
N ALA A 60 -4.13 0.56 -2.80
CA ALA A 60 -5.23 1.50 -2.99
C ALA A 60 -6.21 1.40 -1.81
N GLY A 61 -6.39 2.48 -1.05
CA GLY A 61 -7.30 2.54 0.09
C GLY A 61 -8.49 3.46 -0.18
N VAL A 62 -9.67 3.03 0.27
CA VAL A 62 -10.90 3.85 0.33
C VAL A 62 -11.24 4.08 1.78
N ASN A 63 -11.17 5.34 2.23
CA ASN A 63 -11.33 5.77 3.62
C ASN A 63 -10.37 5.05 4.61
N ASP A 64 -9.27 4.46 4.12
CA ASP A 64 -8.30 3.69 4.91
C ASP A 64 -6.85 4.23 4.76
N HIS A 65 -6.69 5.53 5.03
CA HIS A 65 -5.40 6.20 4.91
C HIS A 65 -4.29 5.57 5.76
N HIS A 66 -4.63 5.02 6.92
CA HIS A 66 -3.67 4.40 7.83
C HIS A 66 -3.02 3.15 7.22
N THR A 67 -3.79 2.29 6.56
CA THR A 67 -3.25 1.10 5.91
C THR A 67 -2.40 1.47 4.71
N VAL A 68 -2.82 2.43 3.88
CA VAL A 68 -2.03 2.90 2.73
C VAL A 68 -0.69 3.49 3.18
N ALA A 69 -0.68 4.31 4.23
CA ALA A 69 0.55 4.87 4.78
C ALA A 69 1.51 3.79 5.31
N ARG A 70 1.00 2.71 5.92
CA ARG A 70 1.81 1.57 6.37
C ARG A 70 2.35 0.77 5.19
N ALA A 71 1.53 0.52 4.17
CA ALA A 71 1.93 -0.17 2.95
C ALA A 71 3.04 0.57 2.22
N ARG A 72 2.92 1.91 2.12
CA ARG A 72 3.97 2.78 1.57
C ARG A 72 5.30 2.61 2.31
N ARG A 73 5.29 2.66 3.64
CA ARG A 73 6.50 2.45 4.45
C ARG A 73 7.12 1.06 4.26
N LEU A 74 6.29 0.02 4.13
CA LEU A 74 6.77 -1.34 3.85
C LEU A 74 7.44 -1.42 2.47
N MET A 75 6.89 -0.75 1.46
CA MET A 75 7.47 -0.66 0.12
C MET A 75 8.81 0.10 0.14
N GLU A 76 8.89 1.25 0.82
CA GLU A 76 10.11 2.04 1.00
C GLU A 76 11.20 1.23 1.74
N ALA A 77 10.81 0.40 2.71
CA ALA A 77 11.72 -0.46 3.47
C ALA A 77 12.02 -1.82 2.78
N HIS A 78 11.46 -2.07 1.59
CA HIS A 78 11.56 -3.35 0.87
C HIS A 78 11.20 -4.58 1.75
N LYS A 79 10.25 -4.43 2.67
CA LYS A 79 9.83 -5.51 3.57
C LYS A 79 8.82 -6.42 2.89
N GLU A 80 9.02 -7.73 3.04
CA GLU A 80 8.09 -8.74 2.55
C GLU A 80 6.94 -8.94 3.54
N VAL A 81 5.73 -8.95 3.01
CA VAL A 81 4.51 -9.25 3.77
C VAL A 81 3.72 -10.28 2.97
N THR A 82 3.34 -11.36 3.63
CA THR A 82 2.59 -12.44 2.97
C THR A 82 1.17 -12.01 2.62
N ARG A 83 0.61 -12.64 1.60
CA ARG A 83 -0.80 -12.49 1.23
C ARG A 83 -1.75 -12.64 2.42
N GLN A 84 -1.55 -13.65 3.26
CA GLN A 84 -2.39 -13.90 4.44
C GLN A 84 -2.34 -12.75 5.43
N GLN A 85 -1.14 -12.22 5.70
CA GLN A 85 -0.96 -11.05 6.57
C GLN A 85 -1.58 -9.78 5.97
N LEU A 86 -1.47 -9.58 4.66
CA LEU A 86 -2.10 -8.45 3.98
C LEU A 86 -3.63 -8.53 4.09
N ALA A 87 -4.23 -9.70 3.89
CA ALA A 87 -5.69 -9.88 3.98
C ALA A 87 -6.24 -9.73 5.41
N ASP A 88 -5.47 -10.12 6.43
CA ASP A 88 -5.90 -10.13 7.83
C ASP A 88 -6.04 -8.70 8.41
N PRO A 89 -7.26 -8.26 8.78
CA PRO A 89 -7.47 -6.95 9.42
C PRO A 89 -6.85 -6.86 10.83
N MET A 90 -6.64 -7.99 11.51
CA MET A 90 -6.08 -8.04 12.85
C MET A 90 -4.54 -8.01 12.85
N PHE A 91 -3.92 -8.26 11.68
CA PHE A 91 -2.47 -8.19 11.55
C PHE A 91 -1.98 -6.74 11.46
N ASP A 92 -1.22 -6.32 12.47
CA ASP A 92 -0.54 -5.02 12.45
C ASP A 92 0.65 -5.04 11.49
N LEU A 93 0.47 -4.40 10.33
CA LEU A 93 1.51 -4.23 9.30
C LEU A 93 2.83 -3.64 9.82
N ARG A 94 2.81 -2.89 10.93
CA ARG A 94 4.04 -2.34 11.53
C ARG A 94 4.95 -3.44 12.08
N ARG A 95 4.42 -4.63 12.40
CA ARG A 95 5.23 -5.77 12.85
C ARG A 95 6.17 -6.28 11.78
N ALA A 96 5.85 -6.08 10.50
CA ALA A 96 6.74 -6.43 9.39
C ALA A 96 7.85 -5.39 9.15
N LEU A 97 7.79 -4.22 9.80
CA LEU A 97 8.86 -3.21 9.75
C LEU A 97 9.96 -3.46 10.79
N ALA A 98 9.69 -4.27 11.83
CA ALA A 98 10.69 -4.73 12.78
C ALA A 98 11.74 -5.64 12.08
#